data_AF-A0A6B3GCX1-F1
#
_entry.id   AF-A0A6B3GCX1-F1
#
_cell.length_a   1.000
_cell.length_b   1.000
_cell.length_c   1.000
_cell.angle_alpha   90.00
_cell.angle_beta   90.00
_cell.angle_gamma   90.00
#
_symmetry.space_group_name_H-M   'P 1'
#
loop_
_entity.id
_entity.type
_entity.pdbx_description
1 polymer ?
#
loop_
_entity_poly.entity_id
_entity_poly.type
_entity_poly.pdbx_seq_one_letter_code
_entity_poly.pdbx_strand_id
1 'polypeptide(L)'
;VVLVGSYLATGIAAQMAVGSGESGLGLANPDTSDNVFAALAGPVMGPGLGILLFLAVLASAAASLQTTFIPVARTVLAMSAYEAMPASYAKVHPRFKTPGRATVTAGIGTGVFYTVMTLVSEHVLVDTIYALGLMICFYYALTAFACAWYFRAELTRSARDLVFKGLFPLLGGILLAAVFAKTLYDMWDPAYGSGSSVFGVGSVFVIGVGLLLLGVVLMVAMERRSPAFFRGEVLTKETPALVVQ
;
A
#
# COMPACT_ATOMS: atom_id res chain seq x y z
N VAL A 1 14.37 -11.45 7.38
CA VAL A 1 15.40 -12.35 6.82
C VAL A 1 14.85 -13.19 5.68
N VAL A 2 13.79 -13.99 5.90
CA VAL A 2 13.21 -14.86 4.84
C VAL A 2 12.77 -14.07 3.60
N LEU A 3 12.03 -12.97 3.75
CA LEU A 3 11.59 -12.11 2.64
C LEU A 3 12.75 -11.51 1.83
N VAL A 4 13.71 -10.89 2.53
CA VAL A 4 14.87 -10.27 1.88
C VAL A 4 15.73 -11.34 1.19
N GLY A 5 15.93 -12.49 1.85
CA GLY A 5 16.67 -13.61 1.30
C GLY A 5 16.00 -14.21 0.07
N SER A 6 14.68 -14.40 0.10
CA SER A 6 13.95 -14.92 -1.07
C SER A 6 13.96 -13.94 -2.23
N TYR A 7 13.78 -12.64 -1.98
CA TYR A 7 13.84 -11.62 -3.04
C TYR A 7 15.22 -11.54 -3.68
N LEU A 8 16.27 -11.55 -2.86
CA LEU A 8 17.65 -11.53 -3.35
C LEU A 8 17.97 -12.79 -4.15
N ALA A 9 17.60 -13.97 -3.63
CA ALA A 9 17.83 -15.24 -4.31
C ALA A 9 17.09 -15.30 -5.65
N THR A 10 15.81 -14.90 -5.69
CA THR A 10 15.03 -14.86 -6.94
C THR A 10 15.60 -13.84 -7.93
N GLY A 11 16.00 -12.66 -7.47
CA GLY A 11 16.61 -11.64 -8.33
C GLY A 11 17.93 -12.10 -8.95
N ILE A 12 18.81 -12.71 -8.15
CA ILE A 12 20.07 -13.28 -8.64
C ILE A 12 19.81 -14.42 -9.63
N ALA A 13 18.90 -15.35 -9.29
CA ALA A 13 18.58 -16.47 -10.17
C ALA A 13 18.01 -16.02 -11.52
N ALA A 14 17.11 -15.03 -11.51
CA ALA A 14 16.56 -14.45 -12.73
C ALA A 14 17.63 -13.76 -13.58
N GLN A 15 18.52 -12.96 -12.96
CA GLN A 15 19.62 -12.32 -13.67
C GLN A 15 20.62 -13.34 -14.25
N MET A 16 20.91 -14.42 -13.54
CA MET A 16 21.79 -15.48 -14.04
C MET A 16 21.17 -16.26 -15.21
N ALA A 17 19.85 -16.48 -15.20
CA ALA A 17 19.17 -17.25 -16.23
C ALA A 17 18.97 -16.46 -17.54
N VAL A 18 18.79 -15.13 -17.43
CA VAL A 18 18.25 -14.34 -18.54
C VAL A 18 19.02 -13.04 -18.82
N GLY A 19 19.83 -12.59 -17.87
CA GLY A 19 20.57 -11.34 -17.96
C GLY A 19 19.71 -10.08 -17.75
N SER A 20 20.39 -8.95 -17.56
CA SER A 20 19.77 -7.62 -17.37
C SER A 20 19.65 -6.81 -18.67
N GLY A 21 19.86 -7.43 -19.83
CA GLY A 21 19.83 -6.73 -21.11
C GLY A 21 18.43 -6.28 -21.53
N GLU A 22 18.37 -5.34 -22.47
CA GLU A 22 17.13 -4.81 -23.05
C GLU A 22 16.62 -5.61 -24.26
N SER A 23 17.41 -6.58 -24.74
CA SER A 23 17.11 -7.37 -25.92
C SER A 23 16.79 -8.83 -25.59
N GLY A 24 15.88 -9.45 -26.34
CA GLY A 24 15.59 -10.88 -26.22
C GLY A 24 14.81 -11.20 -24.95
N LEU A 25 15.27 -12.16 -24.16
CA LEU A 25 14.59 -12.52 -22.90
C LEU A 25 14.98 -11.59 -21.73
N GLY A 26 15.96 -10.69 -21.92
CA GLY A 26 16.53 -9.91 -20.83
C GLY A 26 15.50 -9.16 -19.99
N LEU A 27 15.76 -9.04 -18.68
CA LEU A 27 14.81 -8.50 -17.70
C LEU A 27 14.40 -7.04 -17.95
N ALA A 28 15.19 -6.29 -18.73
CA ALA A 28 14.92 -4.90 -19.09
C ALA A 28 14.26 -4.76 -20.47
N ASN A 29 13.85 -5.85 -21.12
CA ASN A 29 13.18 -5.78 -22.42
C ASN A 29 11.78 -5.14 -22.28
N PRO A 30 11.51 -3.97 -22.90
CA PRO A 30 10.23 -3.27 -22.80
C PRO A 30 9.03 -4.07 -23.34
N ASP A 31 9.24 -5.02 -24.27
CA ASP A 31 8.15 -5.84 -24.83
C ASP A 31 7.68 -6.93 -23.86
N THR A 32 8.48 -7.25 -22.85
CA THR A 32 8.29 -8.40 -21.95
C THR A 32 8.30 -8.01 -20.47
N SER A 33 8.77 -6.82 -20.12
CA SER A 33 8.93 -6.33 -18.74
C SER A 33 7.63 -6.36 -17.95
N ASP A 34 6.48 -6.20 -18.59
CA ASP A 34 5.17 -6.23 -17.95
C ASP A 34 4.78 -7.64 -17.46
N ASN A 35 5.30 -8.69 -18.10
CA ASN A 35 5.05 -10.08 -17.70
C ASN A 35 6.25 -10.98 -17.99
N VAL A 36 7.35 -10.71 -17.29
CA VAL A 36 8.63 -11.44 -17.41
C VAL A 36 8.43 -12.95 -17.25
N PHE A 37 7.56 -13.37 -16.32
CA PHE A 37 7.28 -14.77 -16.07
C PHE A 37 6.66 -15.49 -17.27
N ALA A 38 5.77 -14.82 -18.03
CA ALA A 38 5.17 -15.39 -19.23
C ALA A 38 6.22 -15.69 -20.31
N ALA A 39 7.15 -14.77 -20.54
CA ALA A 39 8.22 -14.97 -21.52
C ALA A 39 9.25 -16.01 -21.09
N LEU A 40 9.44 -16.21 -19.78
CA LEU A 40 10.33 -17.23 -19.24
C LEU A 40 9.70 -18.62 -19.17
N ALA A 41 8.37 -18.72 -19.20
CA ALA A 41 7.66 -19.99 -19.08
C ALA A 41 8.08 -21.01 -20.15
N GLY A 42 8.20 -20.58 -21.42
CA GLY A 42 8.62 -21.43 -22.53
C GLY A 42 10.10 -21.84 -22.44
N PRO A 43 11.05 -20.89 -22.39
CA PRO A 43 12.48 -21.16 -22.36
C PRO A 43 12.96 -21.93 -21.12
N VAL A 44 12.37 -21.69 -19.95
CA VAL A 44 12.83 -22.28 -18.67
C VAL A 44 12.11 -23.59 -18.34
N MET A 45 10.80 -23.68 -18.58
CA MET A 45 10.00 -24.86 -18.20
C MET A 45 9.62 -25.76 -19.38
N GLY A 46 9.85 -25.31 -20.62
CA GLY A 46 9.47 -26.04 -21.83
C GLY A 46 7.97 -26.00 -22.16
N PRO A 47 7.55 -26.55 -23.33
CA PRO A 47 6.20 -26.38 -23.87
C PRO A 47 5.07 -26.96 -22.99
N GLY A 48 5.35 -27.97 -22.17
CA GLY A 48 4.36 -28.66 -21.34
C GLY A 48 4.21 -28.11 -19.93
N LEU A 49 5.30 -27.70 -19.28
CA LEU A 49 5.27 -27.27 -17.87
C LEU A 49 5.12 -25.75 -17.70
N GLY A 50 5.23 -24.96 -18.78
CA GLY A 50 5.01 -23.51 -18.73
C GLY A 50 3.64 -23.12 -18.16
N ILE A 51 2.60 -23.94 -18.35
CA ILE A 51 1.27 -23.71 -17.78
C ILE A 51 1.24 -23.77 -16.25
N LEU A 52 2.13 -24.56 -15.63
CA LEU A 52 2.23 -24.63 -14.17
C LEU A 52 2.73 -23.31 -13.58
N LEU A 53 3.62 -22.62 -14.30
CA LEU A 53 4.12 -21.32 -13.89
C LEU A 53 3.00 -20.27 -13.94
N PHE A 54 2.17 -20.26 -15.00
CA PHE A 54 0.98 -19.41 -15.05
C PHE A 54 -0.02 -19.73 -13.93
N LEU A 55 -0.28 -21.01 -13.67
CA LEU A 55 -1.16 -21.43 -12.57
C LEU A 55 -0.62 -21.01 -11.20
N ALA A 56 0.70 -21.11 -10.99
CA ALA A 56 1.35 -20.68 -9.76
C ALA A 56 1.24 -19.16 -9.56
N VAL A 57 1.48 -18.36 -10.61
CA VAL A 57 1.33 -16.90 -10.56
C VAL A 57 -0.13 -16.51 -10.30
N LEU A 58 -1.09 -17.15 -10.98
CA LEU A 58 -2.51 -16.91 -10.77
C LEU A 58 -2.95 -17.24 -9.33
N ALA A 59 -2.52 -18.40 -8.81
CA ALA A 59 -2.82 -18.81 -7.44
C ALA A 59 -2.18 -17.84 -6.43
N SER A 60 -0.95 -17.38 -6.68
CA SER A 60 -0.27 -16.39 -5.84
C SER A 60 -1.00 -15.04 -5.84
N ALA A 61 -1.40 -14.54 -7.00
CA ALA A 61 -2.19 -13.31 -7.13
C ALA A 61 -3.54 -13.42 -6.41
N ALA A 62 -4.26 -14.53 -6.58
CA ALA A 62 -5.53 -14.79 -5.90
C ALA A 62 -5.35 -14.85 -4.37
N ALA A 63 -4.31 -15.53 -3.88
CA ALA A 63 -4.00 -15.59 -2.46
C ALA A 63 -3.64 -14.21 -1.89
N SER A 64 -2.84 -13.41 -2.61
CA SER A 64 -2.46 -12.04 -2.21
C SER A 64 -3.67 -11.11 -2.14
N LEU A 65 -4.61 -11.22 -3.09
CA LEU A 65 -5.86 -10.48 -3.04
C LEU A 65 -6.67 -10.84 -1.79
N GLN A 66 -6.81 -12.15 -1.49
CA GLN A 66 -7.53 -12.60 -0.31
C GLN A 66 -6.91 -12.09 1.00
N THR A 67 -5.58 -12.15 1.13
CA THR A 67 -4.88 -11.67 2.32
C THR A 67 -4.93 -10.16 2.47
N THR A 68 -5.22 -9.41 1.41
CA THR A 68 -5.41 -7.95 1.45
C THR A 68 -6.84 -7.55 1.84
N PHE A 69 -7.86 -8.29 1.39
CA PHE A 69 -9.26 -7.98 1.71
C PHE A 69 -9.60 -8.16 3.19
N ILE A 70 -9.00 -9.17 3.85
CA ILE A 70 -9.33 -9.50 5.25
C ILE A 70 -8.93 -8.38 6.23
N PRO A 71 -7.68 -7.85 6.20
CA PRO A 71 -7.30 -6.72 7.05
C PRO A 71 -8.13 -5.48 6.81
N VAL A 72 -8.44 -5.13 5.55
CA VAL A 72 -9.28 -3.96 5.23
C VAL A 72 -10.64 -4.06 5.90
N ALA A 73 -11.28 -5.22 5.80
CA ALA A 73 -12.58 -5.46 6.42
C ALA A 73 -12.51 -5.37 7.95
N ARG A 74 -11.41 -5.84 8.56
CA ARG A 74 -11.16 -5.70 10.01
C ARG A 74 -10.91 -4.26 10.44
N THR A 75 -10.17 -3.48 9.66
CA THR A 75 -9.93 -2.05 9.95
C THR A 75 -11.23 -1.26 9.88
N VAL A 76 -12.05 -1.48 8.85
CA VAL A 76 -13.38 -0.84 8.73
C VAL A 76 -14.28 -1.23 9.90
N LEU A 77 -14.27 -2.51 10.29
CA LEU A 77 -15.00 -2.98 11.47
C LEU A 77 -14.54 -2.27 12.74
N ALA A 78 -13.22 -2.21 13.00
CA ALA A 78 -12.65 -1.54 14.17
C ALA A 78 -12.97 -0.04 14.20
N MET A 79 -12.85 0.66 13.06
CA MET A 79 -13.22 2.07 12.95
C MET A 79 -14.71 2.28 13.24
N SER A 80 -15.59 1.38 12.80
CA SER A 80 -17.02 1.46 13.11
C SER A 80 -17.35 1.12 14.57
N ALA A 81 -16.56 0.26 15.22
CA ALA A 81 -16.73 -0.08 16.63
C ALA A 81 -16.36 1.10 17.55
N TYR A 82 -15.37 1.92 17.16
CA TYR A 82 -15.02 3.18 17.81
C TYR A 82 -15.76 4.40 17.24
N GLU A 83 -16.89 4.18 16.57
CA GLU A 83 -17.79 5.23 16.05
C GLU A 83 -17.17 6.22 15.02
N ALA A 84 -15.96 5.94 14.51
CA ALA A 84 -15.32 6.71 13.45
C ALA A 84 -15.99 6.52 12.07
N MET A 85 -16.75 5.43 11.91
CA MET A 85 -17.56 5.13 10.71
C MET A 85 -18.99 4.73 11.10
N PRO A 86 -19.98 4.81 10.18
CA PRO A 86 -21.36 4.44 10.46
C PRO A 86 -21.49 3.02 11.06
N ALA A 87 -22.31 2.89 12.11
CA ALA A 87 -22.58 1.62 12.81
C ALA A 87 -23.09 0.48 11.90
N SER A 88 -23.52 0.80 10.67
CA SER A 88 -23.84 -0.20 9.65
C SER A 88 -22.67 -1.11 9.29
N TYR A 89 -21.42 -0.62 9.40
CA TYR A 89 -20.22 -1.39 9.12
C TYR A 89 -19.79 -2.30 10.29
N ALA A 90 -20.32 -2.04 11.50
CA ALA A 90 -20.10 -2.87 12.69
C ALA A 90 -20.92 -4.18 12.68
N LYS A 91 -21.90 -4.30 11.76
CA LYS A 91 -22.77 -5.48 11.68
C LYS A 91 -22.02 -6.68 11.08
N VAL A 92 -21.82 -7.69 11.92
CA VAL A 92 -21.23 -8.97 11.54
C VAL A 92 -22.33 -9.96 11.12
N HIS A 93 -22.09 -10.75 10.08
CA HIS A 93 -23.06 -11.75 9.62
C HIS A 93 -23.24 -12.87 10.66
N PRO A 94 -24.47 -13.20 11.08
CA PRO A 94 -24.72 -14.14 12.20
C PRO A 94 -24.22 -15.56 11.92
N ARG A 95 -24.27 -16.01 10.65
CA ARG A 95 -23.84 -17.37 10.24
C ARG A 95 -22.35 -17.49 9.89
N PHE A 96 -21.77 -16.46 9.26
CA PHE A 96 -20.41 -16.53 8.70
C PHE A 96 -19.39 -15.76 9.54
N LYS A 97 -19.84 -15.00 10.55
CA LYS A 97 -19.01 -14.18 11.43
C LYS A 97 -18.08 -13.22 10.67
N THR A 98 -18.48 -12.79 9.48
CA THR A 98 -17.74 -11.84 8.63
C THR A 98 -18.46 -10.49 8.53
N PRO A 99 -17.72 -9.37 8.43
CA PRO A 99 -18.30 -8.04 8.22
C PRO A 99 -18.69 -7.85 6.74
N GLY A 100 -19.73 -8.58 6.28
CA GLY A 100 -20.08 -8.67 4.86
C GLY A 100 -20.31 -7.32 4.17
N ARG A 101 -20.90 -6.35 4.88
CA ARG A 101 -21.10 -4.99 4.34
C ARG A 101 -19.78 -4.26 4.08
N ALA A 102 -18.81 -4.38 4.99
CA ALA A 102 -17.49 -3.78 4.83
C ALA A 102 -16.74 -4.38 3.63
N THR A 103 -16.83 -5.71 3.46
CA THR A 103 -16.23 -6.41 2.32
C THR A 103 -16.82 -5.95 0.99
N VAL A 104 -18.15 -5.84 0.89
CA VAL A 104 -18.83 -5.39 -0.35
C VAL A 104 -18.45 -3.95 -0.68
N THR A 105 -18.46 -3.04 0.30
CA THR A 105 -18.08 -1.65 0.04
C THR A 105 -16.60 -1.51 -0.31
N ALA A 106 -15.71 -2.30 0.30
CA ALA A 106 -14.31 -2.35 -0.09
C ALA A 106 -14.15 -2.85 -1.53
N GLY A 107 -14.88 -3.91 -1.92
CA GLY A 107 -14.88 -4.44 -3.28
C GLY A 107 -15.38 -3.42 -4.32
N ILE A 108 -16.48 -2.73 -4.04
CA ILE A 108 -16.99 -1.66 -4.90
C ILE A 108 -15.97 -0.52 -5.00
N GLY A 109 -15.39 -0.09 -3.86
CA GLY A 109 -14.36 0.95 -3.83
C GLY A 109 -13.14 0.59 -4.67
N THR A 110 -12.63 -0.64 -4.55
CA THR A 110 -11.52 -1.15 -5.37
C THR A 110 -11.91 -1.22 -6.85
N GLY A 111 -13.12 -1.66 -7.18
CA GLY A 111 -13.59 -1.72 -8.57
C GLY A 111 -13.71 -0.33 -9.21
N VAL A 112 -14.25 0.65 -8.48
CA VAL A 112 -14.30 2.06 -8.92
C VAL A 112 -12.88 2.61 -9.10
N PHE A 113 -12.00 2.40 -8.11
CA PHE A 113 -10.61 2.85 -8.19
C PHE A 113 -9.90 2.27 -9.41
N TYR A 114 -9.97 0.96 -9.62
CA TYR A 114 -9.35 0.30 -10.78
C TYR A 114 -9.92 0.82 -12.10
N THR A 115 -11.24 1.01 -12.18
CA THR A 115 -11.90 1.56 -13.38
C THR A 115 -11.38 2.98 -13.68
N VAL A 116 -11.32 3.84 -12.67
CA VAL A 116 -10.80 5.22 -12.83
C VAL A 116 -9.34 5.20 -13.26
N MET A 117 -8.50 4.35 -12.65
CA MET A 117 -7.09 4.26 -13.02
C MET A 117 -6.90 3.81 -14.48
N THR A 118 -7.67 2.81 -14.93
CA THR A 118 -7.65 2.34 -16.32
C THR A 118 -8.08 3.38 -17.33
N LEU A 119 -8.91 4.35 -16.93
CA LEU A 119 -9.30 5.48 -17.80
C LEU A 119 -8.26 6.60 -17.83
N VAL A 120 -7.42 6.70 -16.79
CA VAL A 120 -6.50 7.83 -16.58
C VAL A 120 -5.08 7.51 -17.02
N SER A 121 -4.63 6.26 -16.94
CA SER A 121 -3.24 5.86 -17.21
C SER A 121 -3.15 4.78 -18.28
N GLU A 122 -2.24 4.98 -19.23
CA GLU A 122 -1.89 3.98 -20.26
C GLU A 122 -1.16 2.78 -19.64
N HIS A 123 -0.37 3.01 -18.57
CA HIS A 123 0.34 1.97 -17.82
C HIS A 123 -0.07 1.98 -16.33
N VAL A 124 -1.33 1.60 -16.09
CA VAL A 124 -1.98 1.60 -14.77
C VAL A 124 -1.13 0.97 -13.67
N LEU A 125 -0.47 -0.17 -13.97
CA LEU A 125 0.30 -0.93 -12.99
C LEU A 125 1.46 -0.09 -12.44
N VAL A 126 2.26 0.49 -13.34
CA VAL A 126 3.48 1.23 -13.01
C VAL A 126 3.13 2.51 -12.25
N ASP A 127 2.14 3.27 -12.75
CA ASP A 127 1.71 4.52 -12.12
C ASP A 127 1.11 4.28 -10.73
N THR A 128 0.33 3.20 -10.57
CA THR A 128 -0.24 2.84 -9.26
C THR A 128 0.84 2.40 -8.27
N ILE A 129 1.88 1.69 -8.72
CA ILE A 129 3.02 1.31 -7.86
C ILE A 129 3.75 2.55 -7.36
N TYR A 130 4.05 3.50 -8.24
CA TYR A 130 4.72 4.74 -7.84
C TYR A 130 3.85 5.58 -6.91
N ALA A 131 2.56 5.73 -7.20
CA ALA A 131 1.62 6.44 -6.33
C ALA A 131 1.47 5.76 -4.95
N LEU A 132 1.45 4.42 -4.91
CA LEU A 132 1.43 3.66 -3.67
C LEU A 132 2.72 3.86 -2.85
N GLY A 133 3.87 3.97 -3.51
CA GLY A 133 5.14 4.34 -2.87
C GLY A 133 5.08 5.70 -2.18
N LEU A 134 4.45 6.69 -2.82
CA LEU A 134 4.21 8.02 -2.23
C LEU A 134 3.34 7.91 -0.96
N MET A 135 2.24 7.14 -1.03
CA MET A 135 1.37 6.91 0.13
C MET A 135 2.12 6.24 1.28
N ILE A 136 2.94 5.22 0.98
CA ILE A 136 3.78 4.54 1.97
C ILE A 136 4.71 5.51 2.69
N CYS A 137 5.41 6.35 1.93
CA CYS A 137 6.29 7.35 2.51
C CYS A 137 5.51 8.31 3.43
N PHE A 138 4.33 8.76 3.01
CA PHE A 138 3.49 9.66 3.79
C PHE A 138 3.06 9.03 5.13
N TYR A 139 2.39 7.87 5.10
CA TYR A 139 1.81 7.32 6.33
C TYR A 139 2.89 6.76 7.27
N TYR A 140 3.98 6.20 6.77
CA TYR A 140 5.09 5.77 7.61
C TYR A 140 5.89 6.94 8.19
N ALA A 141 6.11 8.03 7.44
CA ALA A 141 6.73 9.23 8.00
C ALA A 141 5.86 9.81 9.12
N LEU A 142 4.55 9.96 8.89
CA LEU A 142 3.62 10.46 9.89
C LEU A 142 3.61 9.58 11.16
N THR A 143 3.59 8.25 10.98
CA THR A 143 3.63 7.29 12.10
C THR A 143 4.94 7.41 12.87
N ALA A 144 6.08 7.56 12.17
CA ALA A 144 7.38 7.68 12.80
C ALA A 144 7.50 8.96 13.63
N PHE A 145 7.01 10.09 13.12
CA PHE A 145 6.92 11.35 13.88
C PHE A 145 5.97 11.24 15.07
N ALA A 146 4.81 10.59 14.88
CA ALA A 146 3.86 10.36 15.96
C ALA A 146 4.46 9.50 17.09
N CYS A 147 5.21 8.44 16.75
CA CYS A 147 5.93 7.63 17.73
C CYS A 147 6.96 8.45 18.52
N ALA A 148 7.78 9.23 17.82
CA ALA A 148 8.79 10.09 18.46
C ALA A 148 8.15 11.13 19.39
N TRP A 149 7.01 11.70 18.98
CA TRP A 149 6.25 12.65 19.78
C TRP A 149 5.58 12.01 21.00
N TYR A 150 4.97 10.83 20.82
CA TYR A 150 4.25 10.12 21.87
C TYR A 150 5.20 9.69 23.00
N PHE A 151 6.36 9.14 22.67
CA PHE A 151 7.33 8.66 23.66
C PHE A 151 8.26 9.73 24.22
N ARG A 152 8.08 11.02 23.87
CA ARG A 152 8.98 12.13 24.25
C ARG A 152 9.29 12.22 25.76
N ALA A 153 8.36 11.79 26.62
CA ALA A 153 8.53 11.79 28.07
C ALA A 153 9.38 10.60 28.59
N GLU A 154 9.47 9.51 27.82
CA GLU A 154 10.26 8.32 28.16
C GLU A 154 11.66 8.34 27.56
N LEU A 155 11.91 9.22 26.59
CA LEU A 155 13.21 9.35 25.90
C LEU A 155 14.38 9.60 26.85
N THR A 156 14.15 10.24 28.00
CA THR A 156 15.19 10.57 28.99
C THR A 156 15.41 9.48 30.05
N ARG A 157 14.63 8.38 30.04
CA ARG A 157 14.73 7.32 31.06
C ARG A 157 15.93 6.38 30.83
N SER A 158 16.36 6.20 29.59
CA SER A 158 17.50 5.33 29.24
C SER A 158 18.08 5.69 27.87
N ALA A 159 19.40 5.52 27.69
CA ALA A 159 20.05 5.67 26.39
C ALA A 159 19.45 4.70 25.33
N ARG A 160 18.98 3.53 25.76
CA ARG A 160 18.28 2.58 24.88
C ARG A 160 16.94 3.14 24.41
N ASP A 161 16.17 3.74 25.33
CA ASP A 161 14.88 4.35 25.00
C ASP A 161 15.06 5.56 24.08
N LEU A 162 16.09 6.37 24.33
CA LEU A 162 16.44 7.51 23.46
C LEU A 162 16.70 7.05 22.01
N VAL A 163 17.49 5.99 21.83
CA VAL A 163 17.86 5.50 20.49
C VAL A 163 16.67 4.82 19.80
N PHE A 164 16.00 3.89 20.47
CA PHE A 164 14.96 3.07 19.83
C PHE A 164 13.60 3.76 19.72
N LYS A 165 13.23 4.63 20.68
CA LYS A 165 11.93 5.34 20.67
C LYS A 165 12.04 6.75 20.08
N GLY A 166 13.23 7.34 20.11
CA GLY A 166 13.49 8.69 19.59
C GLY A 166 14.25 8.68 18.27
N LEU A 167 15.54 8.34 18.32
CA LEU A 167 16.47 8.54 17.21
C LEU A 167 16.10 7.72 15.96
N PHE A 168 15.84 6.42 16.09
CA PHE A 168 15.50 5.59 14.93
C PHE A 168 14.18 5.99 14.26
N PRO A 169 13.06 6.20 15.00
CA PRO A 169 11.85 6.73 14.41
C PRO A 169 12.05 8.11 13.76
N LEU A 170 12.78 9.04 14.41
CA LEU A 170 13.02 10.37 13.83
C LEU A 170 13.84 10.30 12.55
N LEU A 171 14.94 9.55 12.54
CA LEU A 171 15.77 9.39 11.34
C LEU A 171 14.98 8.74 10.20
N GLY A 172 14.23 7.67 10.49
CA GLY A 172 13.37 7.01 9.51
C GLY A 172 12.27 7.95 8.98
N GLY A 173 11.63 8.71 9.86
CA GLY A 173 10.59 9.69 9.51
C GLY A 173 11.14 10.83 8.64
N ILE A 174 12.30 11.37 8.97
CA ILE A 174 12.99 12.41 8.18
C ILE A 174 13.37 11.86 6.80
N LEU A 175 13.96 10.67 6.75
CA LEU A 175 14.34 10.04 5.48
C LEU A 175 13.12 9.81 4.58
N LEU A 176 12.05 9.24 5.12
CA LEU A 176 10.80 9.00 4.38
C LEU A 176 10.13 10.31 3.97
N ALA A 177 10.16 11.35 4.80
CA ALA A 177 9.66 12.68 4.44
C ALA A 177 10.49 13.32 3.32
N ALA A 178 11.81 13.16 3.33
CA ALA A 178 12.69 13.63 2.26
C ALA A 178 12.41 12.88 0.95
N VAL A 179 12.25 11.55 1.01
CA VAL A 179 11.87 10.73 -0.15
C VAL A 179 10.48 11.13 -0.66
N PHE A 180 9.52 11.40 0.23
CA PHE A 180 8.19 11.88 -0.14
C PHE A 180 8.27 13.22 -0.90
N ALA A 181 9.01 14.20 -0.38
CA ALA A 181 9.16 15.51 -1.01
C ALA A 181 9.88 15.42 -2.36
N LYS A 182 10.95 14.62 -2.44
CA LYS A 182 11.66 14.37 -3.70
C LYS A 182 10.75 13.68 -4.72
N THR A 183 10.03 12.66 -4.30
CA THR A 183 9.11 11.92 -5.16
C THR A 183 7.99 12.82 -5.68
N LEU A 184 7.44 13.72 -4.85
CA LEU A 184 6.48 14.72 -5.30
C LEU A 184 7.04 15.65 -6.37
N TYR A 185 8.28 16.10 -6.20
CA TYR A 185 8.95 16.96 -7.16
C TYR A 185 9.16 16.24 -8.50
N ASP A 186 9.65 15.00 -8.46
CA ASP A 186 9.88 14.22 -9.67
C ASP A 186 8.59 13.87 -10.40
N MET A 187 7.53 13.48 -9.67
CA MET A 187 6.24 13.12 -10.24
C MET A 187 5.56 14.29 -10.96
N TRP A 188 5.99 15.53 -10.67
CA TRP A 188 5.50 16.71 -11.39
C TRP A 188 5.89 16.69 -12.87
N ASP A 189 7.05 16.11 -13.20
CA ASP A 189 7.49 15.94 -14.58
C ASP A 189 6.61 14.91 -15.32
N PRO A 190 5.97 15.29 -16.44
CA PRO A 190 5.22 14.37 -17.30
C PRO A 190 5.99 13.12 -17.74
N ALA A 191 7.33 13.19 -17.80
CA ALA A 191 8.17 12.06 -18.17
C ALA A 191 8.31 11.02 -17.05
N TYR A 192 7.83 11.32 -15.83
CA TYR A 192 7.95 10.42 -14.68
C TYR A 192 6.91 9.30 -14.73
N GLY A 193 7.35 8.06 -14.46
CA GLY A 193 6.50 6.88 -14.45
C GLY A 193 6.23 6.36 -15.86
N SER A 194 4.95 6.25 -16.24
CA SER A 194 4.52 5.85 -17.58
C SER A 194 4.86 6.85 -18.70
N GLY A 195 5.34 8.05 -18.36
CA GLY A 195 5.52 9.13 -19.32
C GLY A 195 4.20 9.77 -19.78
N SER A 196 3.09 9.44 -19.11
CA SER A 196 1.78 9.99 -19.41
C SER A 196 1.47 11.21 -18.54
N SER A 197 0.72 12.15 -19.13
CA SER A 197 0.36 13.41 -18.47
C SER A 197 -1.15 13.58 -18.42
N VAL A 198 -1.61 14.14 -17.31
CA VAL A 198 -3.02 14.46 -17.07
C VAL A 198 -3.06 15.95 -16.76
N PHE A 199 -3.70 16.74 -17.63
CA PHE A 199 -3.72 18.20 -17.56
C PHE A 199 -2.32 18.88 -17.52
N GLY A 200 -1.31 18.27 -18.14
CA GLY A 200 0.05 18.82 -18.21
C GLY A 200 0.92 18.54 -16.97
N VAL A 201 0.43 17.73 -16.03
CA VAL A 201 1.17 17.21 -14.86
C VAL A 201 1.28 15.69 -14.99
N GLY A 202 2.36 15.08 -14.49
CA GLY A 202 2.53 13.62 -14.53
C GLY A 202 1.34 12.86 -13.93
N SER A 203 0.87 11.81 -14.61
CA SER A 203 -0.28 10.99 -14.19
C SER A 203 -0.10 10.47 -12.76
N VAL A 204 1.12 10.06 -12.42
CA VAL A 204 1.50 9.55 -11.10
C VAL A 204 1.27 10.57 -9.99
N PHE A 205 1.58 11.85 -10.24
CA PHE A 205 1.34 12.94 -9.27
C PHE A 205 -0.16 13.10 -9.03
N VAL A 206 -0.94 13.17 -10.10
CA VAL A 206 -2.40 13.35 -10.01
C VAL A 206 -3.05 12.20 -9.24
N ILE A 207 -2.60 10.96 -9.49
CA ILE A 207 -3.09 9.78 -8.77
C ILE A 207 -2.68 9.82 -7.30
N GLY A 208 -1.38 9.97 -7.02
CA GLY A 208 -0.84 9.92 -5.66
C GLY A 208 -1.38 11.04 -4.78
N VAL A 209 -1.29 12.29 -5.24
CA VAL A 209 -1.78 13.46 -4.51
C VAL A 209 -3.31 13.47 -4.47
N GLY A 210 -3.99 13.11 -5.56
CA GLY A 210 -5.44 13.01 -5.61
C GLY A 210 -5.98 12.03 -4.58
N LEU A 211 -5.32 10.89 -4.39
CA LEU A 211 -5.72 9.88 -3.41
C LEU A 211 -5.47 10.35 -1.97
N LEU A 212 -4.35 11.05 -1.71
CA LEU A 212 -4.09 11.69 -0.40
C LEU A 212 -5.13 12.77 -0.09
N LEU A 213 -5.45 13.63 -1.05
CA LEU A 213 -6.47 14.67 -0.91
C LEU A 213 -7.85 14.06 -0.68
N LEU A 214 -8.21 13.00 -1.42
CA LEU A 214 -9.45 12.26 -1.19
C LEU A 214 -9.51 11.72 0.25
N GLY A 215 -8.41 11.16 0.75
CA GLY A 215 -8.28 10.74 2.14
C GLY A 215 -8.54 11.86 3.14
N VAL A 216 -7.96 13.05 2.92
CA VAL A 216 -8.18 14.23 3.76
C VAL A 216 -9.63 14.71 3.69
N VAL A 217 -10.23 14.77 2.49
CA VAL A 217 -11.64 15.16 2.33
C VAL A 217 -12.56 14.18 3.07
N LEU A 218 -12.31 12.88 2.96
CA LEU A 218 -13.05 11.86 3.71
C LEU A 218 -12.85 12.00 5.22
N MET A 219 -11.64 12.30 5.66
CA MET A 219 -11.33 12.57 7.06
C MET A 219 -12.14 13.75 7.60
N VAL A 220 -12.15 14.89 6.91
CA VAL A 220 -12.92 16.08 7.30
C VAL A 220 -14.43 15.84 7.22
N ALA A 221 -14.90 15.09 6.22
CA ALA A 221 -16.31 14.72 6.12
C ALA A 221 -16.74 13.82 7.29
N MET A 222 -15.88 12.87 7.71
CA MET A 222 -16.13 12.01 8.86
C MET A 222 -15.99 12.76 10.18
N GLU A 223 -15.10 13.74 10.29
CA GLU A 223 -15.00 14.63 11.46
C GLU A 223 -16.33 15.35 11.74
N ARG A 224 -17.01 15.84 10.68
CA ARG A 224 -18.33 16.47 10.82
C ARG A 224 -19.44 15.48 11.21
N ARG A 225 -19.33 14.22 10.78
CA ARG A 225 -20.37 13.20 11.00
C ARG A 225 -20.23 12.46 12.33
N SER A 226 -18.99 12.25 12.78
CA SER A 226 -18.62 11.52 13.99
C SER A 226 -17.63 12.33 14.85
N PRO A 227 -18.00 13.53 15.32
CA PRO A 227 -17.05 14.42 16.00
C PRO A 227 -16.56 13.87 17.35
N ALA A 228 -17.33 12.99 17.99
CA ALA A 228 -16.94 12.37 19.27
C ALA A 228 -15.65 11.53 19.17
N PHE A 229 -15.42 10.86 18.04
CA PHE A 229 -14.17 10.13 17.81
C PHE A 229 -12.97 11.08 17.66
N PHE A 230 -13.12 12.14 16.85
CA PHE A 230 -12.04 13.09 16.57
C PHE A 230 -11.72 14.01 17.76
N ARG A 231 -12.70 14.28 18.63
CA ARG A 231 -12.48 14.97 19.90
C ARG A 231 -11.83 14.08 20.97
N GLY A 232 -11.64 12.79 20.70
CA GLY A 232 -11.05 11.84 21.64
C GLY A 232 -11.99 11.45 22.79
N GLU A 233 -13.31 11.65 22.63
CA GLU A 233 -14.32 11.30 23.63
C GLU A 233 -14.60 9.78 23.64
N VAL A 234 -14.44 9.12 22.48
CA VAL A 234 -14.70 7.68 22.30
C VAL A 234 -13.44 6.81 22.45
N LEU A 235 -12.28 7.33 22.06
CA LEU A 235 -10.99 6.66 22.17
C LEU A 235 -10.05 7.47 23.06
N THR A 236 -10.14 7.25 24.37
CA THR A 236 -9.28 7.92 25.36
C THR A 236 -7.99 7.13 25.57
N LYS A 237 -6.94 7.78 26.10
CA LYS A 237 -5.67 7.10 26.48
C LYS A 237 -5.87 5.97 27.50
N GLU A 238 -6.99 5.98 28.22
CA GLU A 238 -7.35 5.01 29.23
C GLU A 238 -8.21 3.86 28.69
N THR A 239 -8.63 3.92 27.41
CA THR A 239 -9.46 2.88 26.81
C THR A 239 -8.66 1.57 26.76
N PRO A 240 -9.07 0.52 27.50
CA PRO A 240 -8.36 -0.76 27.48
C PRO A 240 -8.43 -1.34 26.07
N ALA A 241 -7.33 -1.92 25.61
CA ALA A 241 -7.32 -2.65 24.34
C ALA A 241 -8.42 -3.72 24.40
N LEU A 242 -9.42 -3.63 23.52
CA LEU A 242 -10.50 -4.61 23.43
C LEU A 242 -9.89 -6.00 23.15
N VAL A 243 -9.73 -6.79 24.20
CA VAL A 243 -9.35 -8.20 24.10
C VAL A 243 -10.60 -8.93 23.65
N VAL A 244 -10.67 -9.25 22.36
CA VAL A 244 -11.73 -10.11 21.83
C VAL A 244 -11.52 -11.51 22.42
N GLN A 245 -12.34 -11.90 23.39
CA GLN A 245 -12.47 -13.27 23.86
C GLN A 245 -13.21 -14.13 22.83
#